data_AF-A0A2X2BXS2-F1
#
_entry.id   AF-A0A2X2BXS2-F1
#
_cell.length_a   1.000
_cell.length_b   1.000
_cell.length_c   1.000
_cell.angle_alpha   90.00
_cell.angle_beta   90.00
_cell.angle_gamma   90.00
#
_symmetry.space_group_name_H-M   'P 1'
#
loop_
_entity.id
_entity.type
_entity.pdbx_description
1 polymer ?
#
loop_
_entity_poly.entity_id
_entity_poly.type
_entity_poly.pdbx_seq_one_letter_code
_entity_poly.pdbx_strand_id
1 'polypeptide(L)'
;MIKHVRNHNATYASCPVLSDNEALHYLARGEIPSGAHYLEVPPGKIIKSRGFWLNPTNKMHHAANAFLISTNAPTLNLDDIAERKPVLCYRSQVDPTFYLGYKQGAYLEPLTEGHYPPIPLSRLTYVGHVIASI
;
A
#
# COMPACT_ATOMS: atom_id res chain seq x y z
N MET A 1 -13.14 -21.94 -12.67
CA MET A 1 -12.38 -20.99 -13.53
C MET A 1 -13.04 -19.63 -13.41
N ILE A 2 -12.61 -18.80 -12.46
CA ILE A 2 -13.23 -17.49 -12.21
C ILE A 2 -12.67 -16.52 -13.25
N LYS A 3 -13.53 -16.02 -14.13
CA LYS A 3 -13.20 -14.95 -15.09
C LYS A 3 -12.83 -13.70 -14.29
N HIS A 4 -11.58 -13.29 -14.36
CA HIS A 4 -11.16 -11.97 -13.90
C HIS A 4 -11.84 -10.91 -14.78
N VAL A 5 -12.90 -10.30 -14.27
CA VAL A 5 -13.56 -9.19 -14.95
C VAL A 5 -12.68 -7.96 -14.75
N ARG A 6 -11.93 -7.59 -15.81
CA ARG A 6 -11.41 -6.24 -16.00
C ARG A 6 -12.63 -5.33 -16.09
N ASN A 7 -12.91 -4.53 -15.06
CA ASN A 7 -14.01 -3.57 -15.12
C ASN A 7 -13.55 -2.38 -15.99
N HIS A 8 -13.98 -2.38 -17.25
CA HIS A 8 -13.95 -1.28 -18.22
C HIS A 8 -12.64 -0.47 -18.41
N ASN A 9 -11.57 -1.16 -18.81
CA ASN A 9 -10.46 -0.63 -19.63
C ASN A 9 -9.40 0.31 -19.01
N ALA A 10 -9.26 0.43 -17.69
CA ALA A 10 -8.03 1.02 -17.14
C ALA A 10 -7.64 0.61 -15.71
N THR A 11 -8.46 -0.16 -14.98
CA THR A 11 -8.25 -0.43 -13.55
C THR A 11 -8.44 -1.88 -13.12
N TYR A 12 -7.74 -2.28 -12.05
CA TYR A 12 -7.92 -3.59 -11.40
C TYR A 12 -9.15 -3.57 -10.47
N ALA A 13 -10.00 -4.60 -10.58
CA ALA A 13 -11.16 -4.80 -9.71
C ALA A 13 -10.80 -5.51 -8.38
N SER A 14 -9.66 -6.19 -8.34
CA SER A 14 -9.11 -6.84 -7.15
C SER A 14 -7.58 -6.86 -7.22
N CYS A 15 -6.94 -6.92 -6.06
CA CYS A 15 -5.49 -6.95 -5.94
C CYS A 15 -5.04 -8.13 -5.06
N PRO A 16 -3.85 -8.69 -5.31
CA PRO A 16 -3.33 -9.79 -4.50
C PRO A 16 -3.07 -9.30 -3.07
N VAL A 17 -3.30 -10.18 -2.09
CA VAL A 17 -2.93 -10.00 -0.69
C VAL A 17 -1.54 -10.56 -0.50
N LEU A 18 -0.62 -9.71 -0.07
CA LEU A 18 0.80 -10.05 0.04
C LEU A 18 1.30 -9.74 1.44
N SER A 19 2.04 -10.68 2.04
CA SER A 19 2.92 -10.41 3.17
C SER A 19 4.07 -9.49 2.76
N ASP A 20 4.85 -9.01 3.72
CA ASP A 20 5.97 -8.11 3.44
C ASP A 20 7.00 -8.72 2.46
N ASN A 21 7.35 -10.00 2.63
CA ASN A 21 8.28 -10.69 1.74
C ASN A 21 7.70 -10.87 0.33
N GLU A 22 6.42 -11.23 0.22
CA GLU A 22 5.77 -11.42 -1.09
C GLU A 22 5.61 -10.07 -1.82
N ALA A 23 5.30 -9.00 -1.08
CA ALA A 23 5.25 -7.65 -1.61
C ALA A 23 6.62 -7.20 -2.15
N LEU A 24 7.71 -7.59 -1.49
CA LEU A 24 9.07 -7.32 -1.97
C LEU A 24 9.34 -7.99 -3.32
N HIS A 25 8.99 -9.27 -3.46
CA HIS A 25 9.13 -10.01 -4.74
C HIS A 25 8.24 -9.41 -5.84
N TYR A 26 7.00 -9.07 -5.49
CA TYR A 26 6.05 -8.46 -6.42
C TYR A 26 6.52 -7.09 -6.92
N LEU A 27 7.04 -6.24 -6.04
CA LEU A 27 7.58 -4.93 -6.42
C LEU A 27 8.80 -5.07 -7.33
N ALA A 28 9.73 -5.97 -7.01
CA ALA A 28 10.96 -6.16 -7.75
C ALA A 28 10.75 -6.83 -9.12
N ARG A 29 9.90 -7.86 -9.21
CA ARG A 29 9.80 -8.75 -10.38
C ARG A 29 8.42 -8.82 -11.01
N GLY A 30 7.39 -8.27 -10.35
CA GLY A 30 6.00 -8.44 -10.77
C GLY A 30 5.45 -9.85 -10.48
N GLU A 31 6.16 -10.64 -9.67
CA GLU A 31 5.78 -12.02 -9.33
C GLU A 31 4.69 -12.02 -8.26
N ILE A 32 3.62 -12.77 -8.49
CA ILE A 32 2.58 -13.03 -7.50
C ILE A 32 2.72 -14.49 -7.05
N PRO A 33 2.67 -14.79 -5.74
CA PRO A 33 2.72 -16.15 -5.23
C PRO A 33 1.64 -17.04 -5.86
N SER A 34 2.00 -18.29 -6.15
CA SER A 34 1.02 -19.28 -6.62
C SER A 34 -0.02 -19.51 -5.52
N GLY A 35 -1.29 -19.33 -5.85
CA GLY A 35 -2.39 -19.45 -4.87
C GLY A 35 -2.61 -18.21 -4.00
N ALA A 36 -2.03 -17.05 -4.36
CA ALA A 36 -2.27 -15.80 -3.65
C ALA A 36 -3.78 -15.51 -3.49
N HIS A 37 -4.16 -15.08 -2.30
CA HIS A 37 -5.50 -14.56 -2.05
C HIS A 37 -5.67 -13.19 -2.71
N TYR A 38 -6.89 -12.84 -3.11
CA TYR A 38 -7.21 -11.54 -3.69
C TYR A 38 -8.34 -10.89 -2.91
N LEU A 39 -8.23 -9.58 -2.73
CA LEU A 39 -9.28 -8.76 -2.14
C LEU A 39 -9.72 -7.70 -3.15
N GLU A 40 -11.00 -7.35 -3.10
CA GLU A 40 -11.59 -6.35 -4.00
C GLU A 40 -10.97 -4.98 -3.78
N VAL A 41 -10.87 -4.20 -4.85
CA VAL A 41 -10.57 -2.78 -4.76
C VAL A 41 -11.87 -2.06 -4.39
N PRO A 42 -11.90 -1.24 -3.32
CA PRO A 42 -13.13 -0.58 -2.90
C PRO A 42 -13.71 0.32 -4.00
N PRO A 43 -15.04 0.48 -4.07
CA PRO A 43 -15.68 1.38 -5.03
C PRO A 43 -15.08 2.79 -4.98
N GLY A 44 -14.89 3.39 -6.15
CA GLY A 44 -14.33 4.75 -6.29
C GLY A 44 -12.80 4.81 -6.22
N LYS A 45 -12.10 3.69 -5.97
CA LYS A 45 -10.63 3.64 -6.01
C LYS A 45 -10.10 3.11 -7.33
N ILE A 46 -8.95 3.64 -7.77
CA ILE A 46 -8.38 3.43 -9.11
C ILE A 46 -6.98 2.82 -8.97
N ILE A 47 -6.79 1.58 -9.43
CA ILE A 47 -5.47 0.96 -9.56
C ILE A 47 -5.18 0.72 -11.05
N LYS A 48 -4.21 1.42 -11.67
CA LYS A 48 -3.94 1.30 -13.12
C LYS A 48 -2.82 0.31 -13.49
N SER A 49 -1.67 0.40 -12.83
CA SER A 49 -0.47 -0.36 -13.18
C SER A 49 -0.22 -1.52 -12.22
N ARG A 50 0.13 -1.22 -10.97
CA ARG A 50 0.34 -2.17 -9.89
C ARG A 50 -0.32 -1.68 -8.61
N GLY A 51 -0.89 -2.64 -7.89
CA GLY A 51 -1.42 -2.47 -6.56
C GLY A 51 -1.50 -3.83 -5.88
N PHE A 52 -1.52 -3.82 -4.56
CA PHE A 52 -1.59 -5.01 -3.72
C PHE A 52 -2.15 -4.63 -2.35
N TRP A 53 -2.82 -5.58 -1.72
CA TRP A 53 -3.17 -5.50 -0.32
C TRP A 53 -1.99 -5.96 0.50
N LEU A 54 -1.33 -5.04 1.20
CA LEU A 54 -0.29 -5.37 2.16
C LEU A 54 -0.93 -5.92 3.42
N ASN A 55 -0.62 -7.17 3.76
CA ASN A 55 -0.94 -7.79 5.04
C ASN A 55 0.35 -7.80 5.87
N PRO A 56 0.62 -6.76 6.66
CA PRO A 56 1.88 -6.64 7.37
C PRO A 56 1.99 -7.73 8.44
N THR A 57 3.16 -8.36 8.50
CA THR A 57 3.50 -9.38 9.50
C THR A 57 3.50 -8.78 10.90
N ASN A 58 4.00 -7.55 11.02
CA ASN A 58 3.99 -6.77 12.25
C ASN A 58 2.84 -5.75 12.19
N LYS A 59 1.76 -6.02 12.94
CA LYS A 59 0.61 -5.13 13.03
C LYS A 59 0.79 -4.15 14.18
N MET A 60 0.97 -2.88 13.86
CA MET A 60 0.96 -1.79 14.86
C MET A 60 -0.42 -1.14 15.02
N HIS A 61 -1.36 -1.41 14.12
CA HIS A 61 -2.72 -0.89 14.16
C HIS A 61 -3.70 -2.00 14.53
N HIS A 62 -4.43 -1.86 15.64
CA HIS A 62 -5.32 -2.92 16.15
C HIS A 62 -6.59 -3.13 15.30
N ALA A 63 -7.02 -2.13 14.53
CA ALA A 63 -8.30 -2.19 13.82
C ALA A 63 -8.17 -2.47 12.31
N ALA A 64 -6.95 -2.45 11.75
CA ALA A 64 -6.72 -2.64 10.31
C ALA A 64 -5.78 -3.82 10.11
N ASN A 65 -6.27 -4.82 9.38
CA ASN A 65 -5.60 -6.07 9.08
C ASN A 65 -4.85 -6.05 7.76
N ALA A 66 -5.28 -5.24 6.79
CA ALA A 66 -4.61 -5.09 5.51
C ALA A 66 -4.77 -3.67 4.94
N PHE A 67 -3.80 -3.25 4.13
CA PHE A 67 -3.75 -1.92 3.53
C PHE A 67 -3.62 -2.02 2.01
N LEU A 68 -4.54 -1.41 1.27
CA LEU A 68 -4.46 -1.37 -0.19
C LEU A 68 -3.45 -0.33 -0.62
N ILE A 69 -2.34 -0.80 -1.18
CA ILE A 69 -1.25 0.02 -1.69
C ILE A 69 -1.43 0.23 -3.19
N SER A 70 -1.58 1.48 -3.59
CA SER A 70 -1.48 1.89 -4.99
C SER A 70 -0.07 2.37 -5.29
N THR A 71 0.62 1.71 -6.21
CA THR A 71 1.92 2.17 -6.70
C THR A 71 1.77 3.15 -7.88
N ASN A 72 0.54 3.51 -8.25
CA ASN A 72 0.27 4.48 -9.30
C ASN A 72 0.72 5.89 -8.91
N ALA A 73 0.72 6.81 -9.88
CA ALA A 73 1.01 8.21 -9.63
C ALA A 73 0.16 8.76 -8.46
N PRO A 74 0.76 9.56 -7.56
CA PRO A 74 0.12 10.07 -6.34
C PRO A 74 -1.27 10.69 -6.57
N THR A 75 -1.47 11.33 -7.72
CA THR A 75 -2.64 12.13 -8.05
C THR A 75 -3.90 11.33 -8.35
N LEU A 76 -3.82 10.02 -8.58
CA LEU A 76 -4.95 9.22 -9.09
C LEU A 76 -5.96 8.77 -8.02
N ASN A 77 -5.61 8.87 -6.74
CA ASN A 77 -6.47 8.46 -5.62
C ASN A 77 -6.44 9.46 -4.45
N LEU A 78 -6.03 10.71 -4.70
CA LEU A 78 -6.23 11.76 -3.72
C LEU A 78 -7.74 11.91 -3.56
N ASP A 79 -8.24 11.72 -2.34
CA ASP A 79 -9.64 12.03 -2.06
C ASP A 79 -9.86 13.51 -2.36
N ASP A 80 -11.00 13.87 -2.95
CA ASP A 80 -11.40 15.27 -3.20
C ASP A 80 -11.58 16.09 -1.90
N ILE A 81 -11.40 15.43 -0.75
CA ILE A 81 -11.33 16.04 0.57
C ILE A 81 -9.92 16.61 0.75
N ALA A 82 -9.75 17.88 0.33
CA ALA A 82 -8.48 18.63 0.39
C ALA A 82 -7.78 18.63 1.78
N GLU A 83 -8.50 18.30 2.85
CA GLU A 83 -8.00 18.32 4.23
C GLU A 83 -7.29 17.03 4.67
N ARG A 84 -7.48 15.90 3.97
CA ARG A 84 -6.86 14.63 4.39
C ARG A 84 -5.44 14.50 3.85
N LYS A 85 -4.47 14.53 4.77
CA LYS A 85 -3.07 14.20 4.45
C LYS A 85 -2.99 12.77 3.90
N PRO A 86 -2.35 12.55 2.72
CA PRO A 86 -2.23 11.21 2.17
C PRO A 86 -1.36 10.33 3.07
N VAL A 87 -1.82 9.11 3.31
CA VAL A 87 -1.01 8.07 3.96
C VAL A 87 -0.12 7.41 2.92
N LEU A 88 1.17 7.39 3.18
CA LEU A 88 2.19 6.86 2.29
C LEU A 88 2.72 5.53 2.81
N CYS A 89 3.09 4.67 1.88
CA CYS A 89 3.74 3.40 2.13
C CYS A 89 5.20 3.49 1.65
N TYR A 90 6.11 3.17 2.55
CA TYR A 90 7.54 3.08 2.31
C TYR A 90 8.05 1.70 2.71
N ARG A 91 9.17 1.28 2.13
CA ARG A 91 9.89 0.07 2.52
C ARG A 91 11.23 0.42 3.15
N SER A 92 11.63 -0.32 4.17
CA SER A 92 13.01 -0.30 4.67
C SER A 92 13.99 -0.69 3.55
N GLN A 93 15.16 -0.04 3.54
CA GLN A 93 16.26 -0.43 2.66
C GLN A 93 17.10 -1.57 3.24
N VAL A 94 17.02 -1.83 4.56
CA VAL A 94 17.91 -2.76 5.27
C VAL A 94 17.22 -4.07 5.67
N ASP A 95 15.90 -4.09 5.72
CA ASP A 95 15.09 -5.24 6.14
C ASP A 95 13.77 -5.28 5.33
N PRO A 96 13.01 -6.38 5.36
CA PRO A 96 11.77 -6.48 4.58
C PRO A 96 10.57 -5.84 5.29
N THR A 97 10.73 -4.74 6.04
CA THR A 97 9.61 -4.06 6.72
C THR A 97 9.01 -2.96 5.85
N PHE A 98 7.68 -2.88 5.85
CA PHE A 98 6.94 -1.73 5.31
C PHE A 98 6.52 -0.79 6.44
N TYR A 99 6.64 0.50 6.17
CA TYR A 99 6.22 1.58 7.07
C TYR A 99 5.12 2.40 6.42
N LEU A 100 4.08 2.67 7.21
CA LEU A 100 2.96 3.51 6.82
C LEU A 100 3.00 4.80 7.64
N GLY A 101 2.75 5.93 7.01
CA GLY A 101 2.86 7.21 7.70
C GLY A 101 2.55 8.42 6.84
N TYR A 102 2.72 9.60 7.43
CA TYR A 102 2.60 10.88 6.76
C TYR A 102 3.98 11.44 6.45
N LYS A 103 4.18 12.03 5.28
CA LYS A 103 5.45 12.71 4.97
C LYS A 103 5.46 14.09 5.62
N GLN A 104 6.50 14.36 6.42
CA GLN A 104 6.78 15.68 6.98
C GLN A 104 8.26 16.02 6.77
N GLY A 105 8.54 16.91 5.81
CA GLY A 105 9.91 17.24 5.42
C GLY A 105 10.69 16.00 4.95
N ALA A 106 11.78 15.69 5.66
CA ALA A 106 12.67 14.56 5.38
C ALA A 106 12.32 13.28 6.16
N TYR A 107 11.18 13.25 6.87
CA TYR A 107 10.78 12.16 7.74
C TYR A 107 9.43 11.58 7.33
N LEU A 108 9.26 10.29 7.65
CA LEU A 108 7.99 9.61 7.70
C LEU A 108 7.50 9.64 9.15
N GLU A 109 6.44 10.40 9.38
CA GLU A 109 5.75 10.48 10.67
C GLU A 109 4.84 9.27 10.84
N PRO A 110 4.80 8.65 12.04
CA PRO A 110 3.90 7.54 12.30
C PRO A 110 2.42 7.97 12.18
N LEU A 111 1.55 7.00 11.90
CA LEU A 111 0.10 7.23 11.88
C LEU A 111 -0.48 7.50 13.27
N THR A 112 0.18 7.01 14.31
CA THR A 112 -0.19 7.19 15.72
C THR A 112 0.83 8.07 16.41
N GLU A 113 0.38 9.26 16.85
CA GLU A 113 1.25 10.21 17.55
C GLU A 113 1.78 9.63 18.87
N GLY A 114 3.04 9.94 19.19
CA GLY A 114 3.65 9.64 20.49
C GLY A 114 4.08 8.19 20.73
N HIS A 115 3.75 7.25 19.85
CA HIS A 115 4.12 5.83 20.02
C HIS A 115 5.47 5.47 19.40
N TYR A 116 5.86 6.12 18.31
CA TYR A 116 7.07 5.79 17.56
C TYR A 116 7.80 7.05 17.10
N PRO A 117 9.15 7.03 17.01
CA PRO A 117 9.89 8.15 16.46
C PRO A 117 9.68 8.26 14.95
N PRO A 118 9.73 9.47 14.38
CA PRO A 118 9.72 9.67 12.92
C PRO A 118 10.93 9.00 12.27
N ILE A 119 10.74 8.40 11.09
CA ILE A 119 11.79 7.64 10.40
C ILE A 119 12.37 8.50 9.25
N PRO A 120 13.70 8.67 9.15
CA PRO A 120 14.30 9.39 8.03
C PRO A 120 13.98 8.73 6.67
N LEU A 121 13.46 9.51 5.72
CA LEU A 121 13.15 9.03 4.37
C LEU A 121 14.39 8.57 3.60
N SER A 122 15.58 9.04 3.97
CA SER A 122 16.85 8.60 3.37
C SER A 122 17.13 7.11 3.54
N ARG A 123 16.52 6.47 4.55
CA ARG A 123 16.63 5.02 4.82
C ARG A 123 15.49 4.21 4.22
N LEU A 124 14.58 4.87 3.51
CA LEU A 124 13.35 4.29 3.02
C LEU A 124 13.27 4.39 1.50
N THR A 125 12.52 3.48 0.89
CA THR A 125 12.16 3.53 -0.53
C THR A 125 10.66 3.74 -0.63
N TYR A 126 10.25 4.77 -1.36
CA TYR A 126 8.83 5.03 -1.60
C TYR A 126 8.20 3.90 -2.41
N VAL A 127 7.05 3.39 -1.95
CA VAL A 127 6.33 2.28 -2.59
C VAL A 127 5.04 2.77 -3.25
N GLY A 128 4.25 3.57 -2.52
CA GLY A 128 2.93 3.95 -2.99
C GLY A 128 2.10 4.72 -1.95
N HIS A 129 0.84 4.93 -2.28
CA HIS A 129 -0.16 5.48 -1.37
C HIS A 129 -0.99 4.36 -0.77
N VAL A 130 -1.34 4.49 0.51
CA VAL A 130 -2.41 3.71 1.11
C VAL A 130 -3.72 4.37 0.70
N ILE A 131 -4.56 3.64 -0.04
CA ILE A 131 -5.81 4.18 -0.58
C ILE A 131 -7.05 3.54 0.04
N ALA A 132 -6.88 2.46 0.78
CA ALA A 132 -7.91 1.82 1.60
C ALA A 132 -7.27 0.94 2.68
N SER A 133 -8.05 0.59 3.70
CA SER A 133 -7.67 -0.37 4.74
C SER A 133 -8.91 -1.17 5.16
N ILE A 134 -8.70 -2.42 5.56
CA ILE A 134 -9.72 -3.31 6.14
C ILE A 134 -9.20 -3.98 7.40
#